data_AF-A0A354TRZ5-F1
#
_entry.id   AF-A0A354TRZ5-F1
#
_cell.length_a   1.000
_cell.length_b   1.000
_cell.length_c   1.000
_cell.angle_alpha   90.00
_cell.angle_beta   90.00
_cell.angle_gamma   90.00
#
_symmetry.space_group_name_H-M   'P 1'
#
loop_
_entity.id
_entity.type
_entity.pdbx_description
1 polymer ?
#
loop_
_entity_poly.entity_id
_entity_poly.type
_entity_poly.pdbx_seq_one_letter_code
_entity_poly.pdbx_strand_id
1 'polypeptide(L)'
;VGPMARSVYDVAVSLGVMTGIDPADDSTIKSEGFYHADYTQFLDADALDGAKIGVARVFMDSDPEVDWIIESALQTMRDAGAEVVDIEIPGWLMDVRGRFYRAIRYREFRAQIEDYLATIGPEYPKTLDDIIKQS
;
A
#
# COMPACT_ATOMS: atom_id res chain seq x y z
N VAL A 1 3.06 -4.19 -6.61
CA VAL A 1 1.68 -4.07 -7.15
C VAL A 1 0.68 -4.62 -6.14
N GLY A 2 -0.62 -4.33 -6.27
CA GLY A 2 -1.66 -4.89 -5.39
C GLY A 2 -3.05 -4.94 -6.06
N PRO A 3 -3.89 -5.95 -5.76
CA PRO A 3 -5.20 -6.12 -6.40
C PRO A 3 -6.22 -5.09 -5.91
N MET A 4 -7.16 -4.72 -6.79
CA MET A 4 -8.31 -3.87 -6.49
C MET A 4 -9.58 -4.56 -6.99
N ALA A 5 -10.58 -4.72 -6.12
CA ALA A 5 -11.86 -5.33 -6.46
C ALA A 5 -12.99 -4.76 -5.60
N ARG A 6 -14.23 -5.19 -5.87
CA ARG A 6 -15.44 -4.72 -5.14
C ARG A 6 -15.65 -5.43 -3.80
N SER A 7 -14.95 -6.54 -3.54
CA SER A 7 -15.07 -7.32 -2.31
C SER A 7 -13.69 -7.73 -1.80
N VAL A 8 -13.56 -7.91 -0.48
CA VAL A 8 -12.32 -8.41 0.14
C VAL A 8 -12.04 -9.85 -0.30
N TYR A 9 -13.08 -10.64 -0.57
CA TYR A 9 -12.95 -11.99 -1.13
C TYR A 9 -12.21 -11.96 -2.48
N ASP A 10 -12.65 -11.12 -3.42
CA ASP A 10 -12.03 -11.03 -4.75
C ASP A 10 -10.59 -10.49 -4.67
N VAL A 11 -10.32 -9.57 -3.72
CA VAL A 11 -8.96 -9.09 -3.41
C VAL A 11 -8.09 -10.25 -2.92
N ALA A 12 -8.58 -11.08 -1.99
CA ALA A 12 -7.84 -12.22 -1.44
C ALA A 12 -7.57 -13.31 -2.50
N VAL A 13 -8.56 -13.62 -3.35
CA VAL A 13 -8.39 -14.54 -4.48
C VAL A 13 -7.34 -14.02 -5.45
N SER A 14 -7.44 -12.75 -5.82
CA SER A 14 -6.49 -12.13 -6.77
C SER A 14 -5.07 -12.06 -6.19
N LEU A 15 -4.96 -11.75 -4.89
CA LEU A 15 -3.67 -11.68 -4.21
C LEU A 15 -2.93 -13.02 -4.28
N GLY A 16 -3.62 -14.14 -4.07
CA GLY A 16 -3.02 -15.47 -4.15
C GLY A 16 -2.41 -15.81 -5.51
N VAL A 17 -2.90 -15.21 -6.59
CA VAL A 17 -2.34 -15.37 -7.94
C VAL A 17 -1.15 -14.43 -8.19
N MET A 18 -1.11 -13.29 -7.50
CA MET A 18 -0.09 -12.25 -7.69
C MET A 18 1.16 -12.47 -6.82
N THR A 19 1.05 -13.19 -5.71
CA THR A 19 2.17 -13.42 -4.79
C THR A 19 3.12 -14.51 -5.29
N GLY A 20 4.42 -14.32 -5.06
CA GLY A 20 5.44 -15.29 -5.39
C GLY A 20 6.83 -14.68 -5.40
N ILE A 21 7.83 -15.55 -5.58
CA ILE A 21 9.21 -15.15 -5.81
C ILE A 21 9.44 -14.99 -7.31
N ASP A 22 9.97 -13.84 -7.70
CA ASP A 22 10.39 -13.54 -9.06
C ASP A 22 11.91 -13.37 -9.10
N PRO A 23 12.65 -14.24 -9.81
CA PRO A 23 14.10 -14.08 -10.00
C PRO A 23 14.52 -12.78 -10.68
N ALA A 24 13.61 -12.06 -11.34
CA ALA A 24 13.85 -10.75 -11.93
C ALA A 24 13.62 -9.58 -10.96
N ASP A 25 13.08 -9.83 -9.76
CA ASP A 25 12.87 -8.83 -8.71
C ASP A 25 13.36 -9.35 -7.36
N ASP A 26 14.60 -8.97 -7.00
CA ASP A 26 15.25 -9.30 -5.73
C ASP A 26 14.42 -8.89 -4.50
N SER A 27 13.50 -7.92 -4.63
CA SER A 27 12.62 -7.49 -3.55
C SER A 27 11.68 -8.60 -3.10
N THR A 28 11.33 -9.53 -4.00
CA THR A 28 10.41 -10.63 -3.74
C THR A 28 11.03 -11.70 -2.85
N ILE A 29 12.35 -11.86 -2.84
CA ILE A 29 13.08 -12.90 -2.05
C ILE A 29 12.70 -12.84 -0.57
N LYS A 30 12.48 -11.65 -0.03
CA LYS A 30 12.09 -11.45 1.38
C LYS A 30 10.73 -12.06 1.76
N SER A 31 9.91 -12.39 0.76
CA SER A 31 8.62 -13.03 0.97
C SER A 31 8.71 -14.56 1.05
N GLU A 32 9.89 -15.16 0.83
CA GLU A 32 10.06 -16.62 0.87
C GLU A 32 9.58 -17.20 2.21
N GLY A 33 8.64 -18.14 2.14
CA GLY A 33 7.99 -18.74 3.32
C GLY A 33 6.92 -17.88 4.00
N PHE A 34 6.68 -16.65 3.54
CA PHE A 34 5.71 -15.69 4.09
C PHE A 34 4.57 -15.34 3.12
N TYR A 35 4.46 -16.04 1.98
CA TYR A 35 3.36 -15.87 1.04
C TYR A 35 2.46 -17.11 0.97
N HIS A 36 1.21 -16.89 0.59
CA HIS A 36 0.22 -17.95 0.37
C HIS A 36 -0.30 -17.88 -1.06
N ALA A 37 -0.58 -19.04 -1.66
CA ALA A 37 -1.29 -19.12 -2.95
C ALA A 37 -2.81 -18.96 -2.79
N ASP A 38 -3.32 -19.14 -1.57
CA ASP A 38 -4.71 -18.96 -1.23
C ASP A 38 -4.82 -18.09 0.04
N TYR A 39 -5.22 -16.83 -0.11
CA TYR A 39 -5.48 -15.94 1.02
C TYR A 39 -6.94 -16.01 1.50
N THR A 40 -7.83 -16.72 0.80
CA THR A 40 -9.23 -16.85 1.23
C THR A 40 -9.36 -17.64 2.53
N GLN A 41 -8.35 -18.46 2.87
CA GLN A 41 -8.25 -19.17 4.14
C GLN A 41 -8.23 -18.24 5.37
N PHE A 42 -7.89 -16.95 5.19
CA PHE A 42 -7.87 -15.95 6.25
C PHE A 42 -9.15 -15.11 6.32
N LEU A 43 -10.14 -15.38 5.48
CA LEU A 43 -11.42 -14.70 5.52
C LEU A 43 -12.25 -15.27 6.66
N ASP A 44 -12.33 -14.51 7.74
CA ASP A 44 -13.12 -14.82 8.91
C ASP A 44 -14.04 -13.64 9.21
N ALA A 45 -15.34 -13.92 9.25
CA ALA A 45 -16.38 -12.92 9.48
C ALA A 45 -16.35 -12.38 10.92
N ASP A 46 -15.81 -13.17 11.85
CA ASP A 46 -15.74 -12.85 13.27
C ASP A 46 -14.36 -12.32 13.68
N ALA A 47 -13.45 -12.10 12.71
CA ALA A 47 -12.05 -11.72 12.95
C ALA A 47 -11.85 -10.39 13.71
N LEU A 48 -12.89 -9.58 13.84
CA LEU A 48 -12.87 -8.35 14.63
C LEU A 48 -13.04 -8.59 16.12
N ASP A 49 -13.62 -9.73 16.53
CA ASP A 49 -13.79 -10.05 17.96
C ASP A 49 -12.41 -10.24 18.62
N GLY A 50 -12.10 -9.37 19.57
CA GLY A 50 -10.79 -9.34 20.24
C GLY A 50 -9.66 -8.72 19.44
N ALA A 51 -9.91 -8.19 18.23
CA ALA A 51 -8.91 -7.46 17.47
C ALA A 51 -8.59 -6.11 18.12
N LYS A 52 -7.32 -5.70 18.12
CA LYS A 52 -6.90 -4.38 18.61
C LYS A 52 -6.44 -3.49 17.46
N ILE A 53 -7.17 -2.41 17.19
CA ILE A 53 -6.98 -1.54 16.03
C ILE A 53 -6.51 -0.16 16.49
N GLY A 54 -5.32 0.25 16.03
CA GLY A 54 -4.77 1.57 16.30
C GLY A 54 -5.23 2.62 15.28
N VAL A 55 -5.77 3.73 15.76
CA VAL A 55 -6.26 4.84 14.91
C VAL A 55 -5.33 6.04 15.03
N ALA A 56 -4.70 6.40 13.90
CA ALA A 56 -3.82 7.55 13.82
C ALA A 56 -4.62 8.84 13.57
N ARG A 57 -5.01 9.53 14.64
CA ARG A 57 -5.82 10.76 14.61
C ARG A 57 -5.20 11.92 13.84
N VAL A 58 -3.87 11.90 13.67
CA VAL A 58 -3.12 12.92 12.90
C VAL A 58 -3.58 13.05 11.43
N PHE A 59 -4.32 12.08 10.90
CA PHE A 59 -4.86 12.12 9.54
C PHE A 59 -6.32 12.59 9.45
N MET A 60 -6.92 13.00 10.57
CA MET A 60 -8.30 13.49 10.66
C MET A 60 -8.35 15.03 10.66
N ASP A 61 -9.51 15.62 10.95
CA ASP A 61 -9.76 17.06 11.12
C ASP A 61 -9.60 17.90 9.85
N SER A 62 -9.50 17.25 8.69
CA SER A 62 -9.42 17.93 7.39
C SER A 62 -10.79 18.18 6.76
N ASP A 63 -11.75 17.30 7.02
CA ASP A 63 -13.10 17.35 6.48
C ASP A 63 -14.10 16.69 7.45
N PRO A 64 -15.07 17.45 8.01
CA PRO A 64 -16.02 16.93 9.00
C PRO A 64 -16.91 15.79 8.49
N GLU A 65 -17.23 15.74 7.19
CA GLU A 65 -18.02 14.65 6.61
C GLU A 65 -17.19 13.38 6.53
N VAL A 66 -15.92 13.49 6.13
CA VAL A 66 -14.97 12.37 6.13
C VAL A 66 -14.74 11.86 7.54
N ASP A 67 -14.55 12.76 8.50
CA ASP A 67 -14.35 12.39 9.91
C ASP A 67 -15.56 11.63 10.48
N TRP A 68 -16.77 12.07 10.15
CA TRP A 68 -18.00 11.35 10.55
C TRP A 68 -18.07 9.94 9.93
N ILE A 69 -17.72 9.78 8.65
CA ILE A 69 -17.69 8.47 7.99
C ILE A 69 -16.67 7.54 8.68
N ILE A 70 -15.48 8.06 8.99
CA ILE A 70 -14.44 7.31 9.69
C ILE A 70 -14.93 6.87 11.07
N GLU A 71 -15.52 7.77 11.87
CA GLU A 71 -16.03 7.42 13.19
C GLU A 71 -17.16 6.38 13.14
N SER A 72 -18.06 6.48 12.17
CA SER A 72 -19.13 5.50 11.94
C SER A 72 -18.55 4.10 11.64
N ALA A 73 -17.50 4.04 10.81
CA ALA A 73 -16.81 2.79 10.51
C ALA A 73 -16.08 2.22 11.74
N LEU A 74 -15.41 3.06 12.53
CA LEU A 74 -14.76 2.65 13.78
C LEU A 74 -15.77 2.14 14.80
N GLN A 75 -16.95 2.76 14.89
CA GLN A 75 -18.02 2.28 15.76
C GLN A 75 -18.52 0.90 15.31
N THR A 76 -18.68 0.69 14.01
CA THR A 76 -19.04 -0.63 13.46
C THR A 76 -18.00 -1.70 13.86
N MET A 77 -16.71 -1.36 13.85
CA MET A 77 -15.65 -2.28 14.31
C MET A 77 -15.75 -2.57 15.81
N ARG A 78 -16.06 -1.57 16.66
CA ARG A 78 -16.27 -1.77 18.10
C ARG A 78 -17.47 -2.66 18.37
N ASP A 79 -18.58 -2.44 17.66
CA ASP A 79 -19.80 -3.24 17.81
C ASP A 79 -19.56 -4.71 17.39
N ALA A 80 -18.60 -4.95 16.49
CA ALA A 80 -18.13 -6.29 16.10
C ALA A 80 -17.10 -6.91 17.06
N GLY A 81 -16.77 -6.25 18.18
CA GLY A 81 -15.89 -6.78 19.23
C GLY A 81 -14.44 -6.30 19.20
N ALA A 82 -14.09 -5.36 18.30
CA ALA A 82 -12.73 -4.83 18.23
C ALA A 82 -12.46 -3.77 19.32
N GLU A 83 -11.27 -3.82 19.93
CA GLU A 83 -10.72 -2.75 20.75
C GLU A 83 -10.09 -1.69 19.83
N VAL A 84 -10.76 -0.55 19.66
CA VAL A 84 -10.22 0.58 18.90
C VAL A 84 -9.50 1.53 19.85
N VAL A 85 -8.20 1.75 19.63
CA VAL A 85 -7.34 2.61 20.44
C VAL A 85 -6.73 3.73 19.62
N ASP A 86 -6.67 4.92 20.18
CA ASP A 86 -6.00 6.05 19.54
C ASP A 86 -4.49 5.90 19.69
N ILE A 87 -3.77 6.11 18.59
CA ILE A 87 -2.30 6.08 18.58
C ILE A 87 -1.75 7.44 18.22
N GLU A 88 -0.66 7.81 18.89
CA GLU A 88 0.09 9.01 18.57
C GLU A 88 1.21 8.66 17.60
N ILE A 89 1.23 9.33 16.45
CA ILE A 89 2.40 9.29 15.56
C ILE A 89 3.27 10.51 15.89
N PRO A 90 4.56 10.33 16.21
CA PRO A 90 5.42 11.45 16.57
C PRO A 90 5.46 12.52 15.47
N GLY A 91 5.24 13.78 15.85
CA GLY A 91 5.16 14.89 14.89
C GLY A 91 6.40 15.03 13.99
N TRP A 92 7.59 14.77 14.54
CA TRP A 92 8.83 14.79 13.75
C TRP A 92 8.80 13.79 12.58
N LEU A 93 8.12 12.64 12.72
CA LEU A 93 7.98 11.64 11.66
C LEU A 93 7.10 12.17 10.52
N MET A 94 6.04 12.91 10.84
CA MET A 94 5.18 13.57 9.85
C MET A 94 5.94 14.66 9.10
N ASP A 95 6.76 15.44 9.81
CA ASP A 95 7.56 16.52 9.21
C ASP A 95 8.62 16.00 8.24
N VAL A 96 9.27 14.87 8.57
CA VAL A 96 10.35 14.31 7.74
C VAL A 96 9.83 13.45 6.59
N ARG A 97 8.62 12.90 6.67
CA ARG A 97 8.04 11.99 5.66
C ARG A 97 8.18 12.51 4.23
N GLY A 98 7.78 13.75 3.99
CA GLY A 98 7.85 14.35 2.66
C GLY A 98 9.28 14.59 2.17
N ARG A 99 10.21 14.89 3.09
CA ARG A 99 11.64 15.06 2.76
C ARG A 99 12.28 13.72 2.40
N PHE A 100 12.05 12.67 3.18
CA PHE A 100 12.54 11.33 2.87
C PHE A 100 11.99 10.83 1.55
N TYR A 101 10.67 10.94 1.33
CA TYR A 101 10.05 10.54 0.08
C TYR A 101 10.68 11.23 -1.13
N ARG A 102 10.86 12.56 -1.08
CA ARG A 102 11.50 13.31 -2.17
C ARG A 102 12.96 12.93 -2.36
N ALA A 103 13.73 12.84 -1.29
CA ALA A 103 15.16 12.54 -1.35
C ALA A 103 15.44 11.19 -2.01
N ILE A 104 14.63 10.18 -1.70
CA ILE A 104 14.71 8.83 -2.29
C ILE A 104 14.18 8.86 -3.72
N ARG A 105 12.94 9.32 -3.92
CA ARG A 105 12.26 9.29 -5.22
C ARG A 105 13.04 10.01 -6.32
N TYR A 106 13.57 11.21 -6.07
CA TYR A 106 14.29 11.95 -7.12
C TYR A 106 15.58 11.27 -7.55
N ARG A 107 16.22 10.51 -6.66
CA ARG A 107 17.44 9.74 -6.97
C ARG A 107 17.08 8.46 -7.72
N GLU A 108 16.15 7.69 -7.18
CA GLU A 108 15.80 6.36 -7.70
C GLU A 108 15.05 6.46 -9.02
N PHE A 109 14.06 7.35 -9.14
CA PHE A 109 13.23 7.44 -10.34
C PHE A 109 14.05 7.67 -11.61
N ARG A 110 15.05 8.57 -11.55
CA ARG A 110 15.88 8.89 -12.72
C ARG A 110 16.67 7.67 -13.21
N ALA A 111 17.20 6.86 -12.31
CA ALA A 111 17.93 5.65 -12.67
C ALA A 111 16.95 4.56 -13.15
N GLN A 112 15.93 4.27 -12.36
CA GLN A 112 15.00 3.16 -12.59
C GLN A 112 14.16 3.33 -13.86
N ILE A 113 13.80 4.57 -14.23
CA ILE A 113 13.01 4.79 -15.45
C ILE A 113 13.84 4.44 -16.69
N GLU A 114 15.12 4.79 -16.74
CA GLU A 114 15.97 4.47 -17.89
C GLU A 114 16.24 2.97 -17.99
N ASP A 115 16.47 2.31 -16.85
CA ASP A 115 16.59 0.85 -16.79
C ASP A 115 15.35 0.15 -17.36
N TYR A 116 14.15 0.61 -16.98
CA TYR A 116 12.89 0.11 -17.55
C TYR A 116 12.78 0.40 -19.06
N LEU A 117 13.05 1.63 -19.51
CA LEU A 117 12.93 2.03 -20.92
C LEU A 117 13.89 1.26 -21.86
N ALA A 118 15.04 0.81 -21.32
CA ALA A 118 15.96 -0.06 -22.04
C ALA A 118 15.36 -1.44 -22.36
N THR A 119 14.37 -1.91 -21.58
CA THR A 119 13.75 -3.24 -21.77
C THR A 119 12.61 -3.26 -22.79
N ILE A 120 12.02 -2.10 -23.12
CA ILE A 120 10.85 -2.00 -24.01
C ILE A 120 11.23 -1.74 -25.47
N GLY A 121 10.28 -1.85 -26.39
CA GLY A 121 10.50 -1.77 -27.85
C GLY A 121 11.25 -0.52 -28.34
N PRO A 122 11.95 -0.60 -29.48
CA PRO A 122 12.78 0.49 -30.03
C PRO A 122 11.99 1.76 -30.40
N GLU A 123 10.67 1.65 -30.58
CA GLU A 123 9.75 2.76 -30.86
C GLU A 123 9.53 3.70 -29.67
N TYR A 124 9.88 3.27 -28.46
CA TYR A 124 9.69 4.07 -27.24
C TYR A 124 10.97 4.86 -26.86
N PRO A 125 10.81 6.01 -26.16
CA PRO A 125 11.93 6.75 -25.55
C PRO A 125 12.89 5.85 -24.79
N LYS A 126 14.21 6.15 -24.84
CA LYS A 126 15.22 5.35 -24.12
C LYS A 126 15.76 6.03 -22.87
N THR A 127 15.53 7.33 -22.74
CA THR A 127 16.00 8.12 -21.61
C THR A 127 14.89 9.01 -21.06
N LEU A 128 15.09 9.53 -19.85
CA LEU A 128 14.18 10.54 -19.29
C LEU A 128 14.17 11.81 -20.15
N ASP A 129 15.32 12.19 -20.73
CA ASP A 129 15.42 13.36 -21.62
C ASP A 129 14.60 13.19 -22.90
N ASP A 130 14.51 11.97 -23.43
CA ASP A 130 13.68 11.67 -24.59
C ASP A 130 12.19 11.82 -24.28
N ILE A 131 11.76 11.42 -23.07
CA ILE A 131 10.37 11.65 -22.59
C ILE A 131 10.09 13.15 -22.47
N ILE A 132 11.01 13.91 -21.87
CA ILE A 132 10.83 15.36 -21.67
C ILE A 132 10.69 16.10 -23.00
N LYS A 133 11.44 15.72 -24.03
CA LYS A 133 11.36 16.35 -25.37
C LYS A 133 10.03 16.10 -26.09
N GLN A 134 9.26 15.11 -25.66
CA GLN A 134 7.97 14.74 -26.26
C GLN A 134 6.77 15.31 -25.49
N SER A 135 6.99 15.96 -24.34
CA SER A 135 5.96 16.61 -23.51
C SER A 135 5.76 18.08 -23.91
#